data_AF-A0A3D3X9T0-F1
#
_entry.id   AF-A0A3D3X9T0-F1
#
_cell.length_a   1.000
_cell.length_b   1.000
_cell.length_c   1.000
_cell.angle_alpha   90.00
_cell.angle_beta   90.00
_cell.angle_gamma   90.00
#
_symmetry.space_group_name_H-M   'P 1'
#
loop_
_entity.id
_entity.type
_entity.pdbx_description
1 polymer ?
#
loop_
_entity_poly.entity_id
_entity_poly.type
_entity_poly.pdbx_seq_one_letter_code
_entity_poly.pdbx_strand_id
1 'polypeptide(L)'
;FGEIVQVRAQLDRLVERPLLDPDGVEYPKADDTALISLSFENGAQGIVHASTLAYEPTPFSQIHQMEFHGSDGTLHSFTDWDRTQQVSGTRVGEGPLAVLDIPDRIWGKVRRDKVHDTYRDVFRIEGLMTGQFIDAIAEGKQAFPDFQEGAMIQRILDAALLSDLEHRSVSPMEILS
;
A
#
# COMPACT_ATOMS: atom_id res chain seq x y z
N PHE A 1 5.60 6.33 10.88
CA PHE A 1 5.64 5.38 12.01
C PHE A 1 7.04 4.76 12.06
N GLY A 2 7.41 4.06 13.14
CA GLY A 2 8.73 3.40 13.24
C GLY A 2 8.85 2.13 12.38
N GLU A 3 9.83 1.28 12.67
CA GLU A 3 9.98 -0.04 12.04
C GLU A 3 8.83 -0.98 12.42
N ILE A 4 8.45 -1.90 11.53
CA ILE A 4 7.46 -2.96 11.83
C ILE A 4 8.17 -4.08 12.58
N VAL A 5 7.71 -4.36 13.80
CA VAL A 5 8.33 -5.36 14.69
C VAL A 5 7.53 -6.65 14.82
N GLN A 6 6.22 -6.60 14.57
CA GLN A 6 5.34 -7.76 14.58
C GLN A 6 4.24 -7.65 13.52
N VAL A 7 3.92 -8.79 12.92
CA VAL A 7 2.88 -8.98 11.92
C VAL A 7 1.92 -10.05 12.43
N ARG A 8 0.61 -9.79 12.32
CA ARG A 8 -0.42 -10.81 12.46
C ARG A 8 -1.33 -10.80 11.25
N ALA A 9 -1.54 -11.94 10.60
CA ALA A 9 -2.36 -12.01 9.40
C ALA A 9 -3.50 -13.02 9.52
N GLN A 10 -4.55 -12.76 8.75
CA GLN A 10 -5.58 -13.71 8.38
C GLN A 10 -5.80 -13.58 6.87
N LEU A 11 -5.54 -14.66 6.15
CA LEU A 11 -5.62 -14.74 4.69
C LEU A 11 -6.71 -15.75 4.32
N ASP A 12 -7.46 -15.50 3.26
CA ASP A 12 -8.52 -16.42 2.87
C ASP A 12 -8.79 -16.45 1.37
N ARG A 13 -9.28 -17.60 0.92
CA ARG A 13 -9.79 -17.85 -0.43
C ARG A 13 -11.27 -18.11 -0.35
N LEU A 14 -12.04 -17.11 -0.75
CA LEU A 14 -13.49 -17.12 -0.62
C LEU A 14 -14.17 -17.64 -1.89
N VAL A 15 -13.48 -17.58 -3.04
CA VAL A 15 -14.00 -18.04 -4.33
C VAL A 15 -13.35 -19.36 -4.73
N GLU A 16 -14.19 -20.31 -5.10
CA GLU A 16 -13.74 -21.56 -5.71
C GLU A 16 -13.15 -21.29 -7.10
N ARG A 17 -11.89 -21.70 -7.30
CA ARG A 17 -11.20 -21.55 -8.58
C ARG A 17 -10.93 -22.93 -9.21
N PRO A 18 -10.92 -23.04 -10.56
CA PRO A 18 -10.60 -24.29 -11.24
C PRO A 18 -9.28 -24.91 -10.74
N LEU A 19 -9.20 -26.24 -10.73
CA LEU A 19 -7.99 -26.94 -10.29
C LEU A 19 -6.79 -26.63 -11.21
N LEU A 20 -7.07 -26.57 -12.51
CA LEU A 20 -6.12 -26.37 -13.60
C LEU A 20 -6.35 -25.01 -14.27
N ASP A 21 -5.28 -24.46 -14.85
CA ASP A 21 -5.34 -23.28 -15.71
C ASP A 21 -5.94 -23.62 -17.09
N PRO A 22 -6.09 -22.63 -18.01
CA PRO A 22 -6.63 -22.87 -19.35
C PRO A 22 -5.84 -23.88 -20.20
N ASP A 23 -4.58 -24.15 -19.87
CA ASP A 23 -3.70 -25.09 -20.57
C ASP A 23 -3.67 -26.48 -19.91
N GLY A 24 -4.43 -26.68 -18.82
CA GLY A 24 -4.52 -27.94 -18.09
C GLY A 24 -3.43 -28.15 -17.05
N VAL A 25 -2.75 -27.08 -16.60
CA VAL A 25 -1.64 -27.13 -15.64
C VAL A 25 -2.11 -26.69 -14.25
N GLU A 26 -1.65 -27.36 -13.20
CA GLU A 26 -1.89 -26.90 -11.82
C GLU A 26 -1.23 -25.55 -11.58
N TYR A 27 -1.93 -24.66 -10.87
CA TYR A 27 -1.42 -23.33 -10.56
C TYR A 27 -1.66 -22.95 -9.08
N PRO A 28 -0.80 -22.08 -8.51
CA PRO A 28 -1.02 -21.52 -7.18
C PRO A 28 -2.27 -20.65 -7.17
N LYS A 29 -3.20 -20.99 -6.28
CA LYS A 29 -4.40 -20.18 -6.04
C LYS A 29 -4.04 -19.15 -4.98
N ALA A 30 -3.97 -17.88 -5.37
CA ALA A 30 -3.73 -16.77 -4.46
C ALA A 30 -4.96 -16.50 -3.58
N ASP A 31 -4.73 -15.84 -2.46
CA ASP A 31 -5.78 -15.43 -1.53
C ASP A 31 -6.62 -14.29 -2.13
N ASP A 32 -7.90 -14.28 -1.79
CA ASP A 32 -8.88 -13.30 -2.26
C ASP A 32 -8.99 -12.09 -1.31
N THR A 33 -8.60 -12.30 -0.06
CA THR A 33 -8.60 -11.29 1.00
C THR A 33 -7.41 -11.47 1.92
N ALA A 34 -6.89 -10.35 2.43
CA ALA A 34 -5.85 -10.31 3.42
C ALA A 34 -6.21 -9.26 4.48
N LEU A 35 -6.26 -9.68 5.75
CA LEU A 35 -6.31 -8.78 6.90
C LEU A 35 -4.99 -8.91 7.67
N ILE A 36 -4.19 -7.87 7.64
CA ILE A 36 -2.87 -7.84 8.28
C ILE A 36 -2.84 -6.74 9.34
N SER A 37 -2.56 -7.11 10.57
CA SER A 37 -2.28 -6.20 11.68
C SER A 37 -0.78 -6.05 11.88
N LEU A 38 -0.32 -4.81 12.04
CA LEU A 38 1.08 -4.44 12.19
C LEU A 38 1.30 -3.78 13.55
N SER A 39 2.36 -4.17 14.24
CA SER A 39 2.87 -3.42 15.40
C SER A 39 4.19 -2.77 15.04
N PHE A 40 4.31 -1.49 15.35
CA PHE A 40 5.51 -0.70 15.10
C PHE A 40 6.36 -0.58 16.37
N GLU A 41 7.67 -0.44 16.22
CA GLU A 41 8.63 -0.32 17.34
C GLU A 41 8.27 0.82 18.30
N ASN A 42 7.73 1.91 17.75
CA ASN A 42 7.32 3.08 18.52
C ASN A 42 5.94 2.93 19.20
N GLY A 43 5.36 1.73 19.18
CA GLY A 43 4.06 1.42 19.80
C GLY A 43 2.84 1.77 18.94
N ALA A 44 3.03 2.33 17.74
CA ALA A 44 1.92 2.51 16.81
C ALA A 44 1.38 1.17 16.31
N GLN A 45 0.16 1.18 15.80
CA GLN A 45 -0.51 0.03 15.22
C GLN A 45 -1.00 0.37 13.81
N GLY A 46 -1.03 -0.63 12.94
CA GLY A 46 -1.53 -0.50 11.57
C GLY A 46 -2.41 -1.69 11.21
N ILE A 47 -3.36 -1.45 10.32
CA ILE A 47 -4.18 -2.50 9.70
C ILE A 47 -4.11 -2.29 8.19
N VAL A 48 -3.80 -3.36 7.47
CA VAL A 48 -3.90 -3.44 6.03
C VAL A 48 -5.01 -4.43 5.72
N HIS A 49 -6.03 -3.97 5.00
CA HIS A 49 -7.05 -4.83 4.42
C HIS A 49 -6.96 -4.71 2.90
N ALA A 50 -6.79 -5.84 2.23
CA ALA A 50 -6.77 -5.93 0.78
C ALA A 50 -7.76 -7.00 0.34
N SER A 51 -8.53 -6.73 -0.72
CA SER A 51 -9.41 -7.71 -1.32
C SER A 51 -9.43 -7.57 -2.84
N THR A 52 -9.42 -8.70 -3.53
CA THR A 52 -9.63 -8.79 -4.98
C THR A 52 -11.09 -9.08 -5.35
N LEU A 53 -11.98 -9.14 -4.37
CA LEU A 53 -13.40 -9.45 -4.56
C LEU A 53 -14.33 -8.26 -4.34
N ALA A 54 -13.85 -7.21 -3.70
CA ALA A 54 -14.63 -6.00 -3.47
C ALA A 54 -15.10 -5.45 -4.83
N TYR A 55 -16.42 -5.27 -4.96
CA TYR A 55 -16.99 -4.64 -6.14
C TYR A 55 -16.79 -3.13 -6.02
N GLU A 56 -16.02 -2.56 -6.95
CA GLU A 56 -15.82 -1.12 -7.03
C GLU A 56 -16.46 -0.56 -8.31
N PRO A 57 -17.34 0.45 -8.21
CA PRO A 57 -18.10 0.98 -9.35
C PRO A 57 -17.29 1.96 -10.21
N THR A 58 -15.98 1.75 -10.34
CA THR A 58 -15.06 2.62 -11.09
C THR A 58 -14.55 1.88 -12.34
N PRO A 59 -14.18 2.58 -13.43
CA PRO A 59 -13.60 1.94 -14.61
C PRO A 59 -12.31 1.15 -14.33
N PHE A 60 -11.67 1.36 -13.18
CA PHE A 60 -10.45 0.69 -12.74
C PHE A 60 -10.72 -0.46 -11.76
N SER A 61 -11.97 -0.65 -11.32
CA SER A 61 -12.36 -1.68 -10.36
C SER A 61 -11.50 -1.68 -9.08
N GLN A 62 -11.10 -0.48 -8.64
CA GLN A 62 -10.16 -0.30 -7.53
C GLN A 62 -10.46 0.98 -6.77
N ILE A 63 -10.41 0.90 -5.44
CA ILE A 63 -10.42 2.04 -4.53
C ILE A 63 -9.29 1.86 -3.52
N HIS A 64 -8.63 2.96 -3.16
CA HIS A 64 -7.72 3.00 -2.02
C HIS A 64 -8.22 3.96 -0.94
N GLN A 65 -8.20 3.46 0.29
CA GLN A 65 -8.49 4.23 1.49
C GLN A 65 -7.32 4.07 2.45
N MET A 66 -6.86 5.18 3.02
CA MET A 66 -5.80 5.18 4.03
C MET A 66 -6.19 6.16 5.13
N GLU A 67 -6.03 5.75 6.37
CA GLU A 67 -6.30 6.58 7.53
C GLU A 67 -5.08 6.62 8.44
N PHE A 68 -4.75 7.82 8.92
CA PHE A 68 -3.60 8.08 9.76
C PHE A 68 -4.07 8.85 10.98
N HIS A 69 -3.95 8.24 12.15
CA HIS A 69 -4.42 8.81 13.41
C HIS A 69 -3.24 9.10 14.33
N GLY A 70 -3.21 10.31 14.91
CA GLY A 70 -2.21 10.73 15.89
C GLY A 70 -2.83 11.60 16.98
N SER A 71 -2.08 11.86 18.05
CA SER A 71 -2.56 12.67 19.18
C SER A 71 -2.96 14.09 18.80
N ASP A 72 -2.39 14.61 17.72
CA ASP A 72 -2.57 16.01 17.30
C ASP A 72 -3.55 16.17 16.14
N GLY A 73 -4.09 15.07 15.61
CA GLY A 73 -5.03 15.10 14.50
C GLY A 73 -5.11 13.80 13.70
N THR A 74 -5.88 13.85 12.63
CA THR A 74 -6.10 12.72 11.71
C THR A 74 -5.99 13.17 10.26
N LEU A 75 -5.58 12.25 9.39
CA LEU A 75 -5.56 12.39 7.94
C LEU A 75 -6.22 11.16 7.31
N HIS A 76 -7.13 11.39 6.37
CA HIS A 76 -7.72 10.38 5.52
C HIS A 76 -7.33 10.64 4.06
N SER A 77 -6.96 9.60 3.34
CA SER A 77 -6.74 9.61 1.90
C SER A 77 -7.75 8.69 1.23
N PHE A 78 -8.37 9.19 0.16
CA PHE A 78 -9.31 8.45 -0.68
C PHE A 78 -8.93 8.61 -2.15
N THR A 79 -8.84 7.48 -2.87
CA THR A 79 -8.58 7.46 -4.31
C THR A 79 -9.49 6.45 -4.99
N ASP A 80 -10.37 6.90 -5.88
CA ASP A 80 -11.27 6.04 -6.68
C ASP A 80 -10.68 5.64 -8.05
N TRP A 81 -9.46 6.14 -8.34
CA TRP A 81 -8.72 5.91 -9.58
C TRP A 81 -9.39 6.43 -10.87
N ASP A 82 -10.57 7.05 -10.80
CA ASP A 82 -11.27 7.68 -11.92
C ASP A 82 -11.18 9.21 -11.83
N ARG A 83 -11.87 9.79 -10.84
CA ARG A 83 -12.06 11.25 -10.71
C ARG A 83 -11.59 11.82 -9.38
N THR A 84 -11.59 11.01 -8.33
CA THR A 84 -11.34 11.48 -6.97
C THR A 84 -10.00 10.98 -6.48
N GLN A 85 -9.11 11.92 -6.18
CA GLN A 85 -7.92 11.72 -5.37
C GLN A 85 -7.90 12.86 -4.35
N GLN A 86 -8.14 12.53 -3.08
CA GLN A 86 -8.38 13.53 -2.06
C GLN A 86 -7.72 13.15 -0.74
N VAL A 87 -7.19 14.16 -0.07
CA VAL A 87 -6.78 14.09 1.33
C VAL A 87 -7.72 14.98 2.15
N SER A 88 -8.20 14.46 3.26
CA SER A 88 -8.97 15.22 4.25
C SER A 88 -8.34 15.04 5.63
N GLY A 89 -8.53 15.99 6.53
CA GLY A 89 -7.90 15.98 7.84
C GLY A 89 -8.47 17.02 8.78
N THR A 90 -8.09 16.90 10.06
CA THR A 90 -8.36 17.90 11.09
C THR A 90 -7.34 17.76 12.21
N ARG A 91 -6.99 18.87 12.87
CA ARG A 91 -6.25 18.86 14.13
C ARG A 91 -7.18 18.93 15.33
N VAL A 92 -6.64 18.58 16.49
CA VAL A 92 -7.35 18.78 17.76
C VAL A 92 -7.74 20.25 17.91
N GLY A 93 -9.05 20.50 18.07
CA GLY A 93 -9.60 21.84 18.26
C GLY A 93 -9.94 22.61 16.98
N GLU A 94 -9.63 22.09 15.78
CA GLU A 94 -9.93 22.77 14.50
C GLU A 94 -11.34 22.48 13.95
N GLY A 95 -12.06 21.52 14.55
CA GLY A 95 -13.43 21.18 14.17
C GLY A 95 -13.52 19.93 13.29
N PRO A 96 -14.57 19.80 12.46
CA PRO A 96 -14.80 18.59 11.68
C PRO A 96 -13.72 18.36 10.61
N LEU A 97 -13.63 17.12 10.13
CA LEU A 97 -12.76 16.74 9.03
C LEU A 97 -13.05 17.63 7.79
N ALA A 98 -12.01 18.23 7.24
CA ALA A 98 -12.10 19.07 6.05
C ALA A 98 -11.19 18.54 4.93
N VAL A 99 -11.59 18.79 3.69
CA VAL A 99 -10.73 18.54 2.52
C VAL A 99 -9.53 19.46 2.59
N LEU A 100 -8.33 18.92 2.42
CA LEU A 100 -7.09 19.67 2.46
C LEU A 100 -6.58 19.91 1.04
N ASP A 101 -6.13 21.14 0.78
CA ASP A 101 -5.42 21.45 -0.46
C ASP A 101 -4.06 20.74 -0.47
N ILE A 102 -3.84 19.89 -1.48
CA ILE A 102 -2.55 19.24 -1.70
C ILE A 102 -1.62 20.27 -2.37
N PRO A 103 -0.50 20.67 -1.73
CA PRO A 103 0.37 21.73 -2.25
C PRO A 103 0.95 21.42 -3.63
N ASP A 104 1.06 22.44 -4.50
CA ASP A 104 1.58 22.29 -5.87
C ASP A 104 2.94 21.60 -5.98
N ARG A 105 3.81 21.79 -4.98
CA ARG A 105 5.12 21.13 -4.92
C ARG A 105 5.03 19.59 -4.86
N ILE A 106 3.93 19.04 -4.36
CA ILE A 106 3.71 17.57 -4.29
C ILE A 106 3.31 17.05 -5.66
N TRP A 107 2.53 17.83 -6.40
CA TRP A 107 2.06 17.45 -7.72
C TRP A 107 3.13 17.60 -8.81
N GLY A 108 4.05 18.56 -8.67
CA GLY A 108 5.00 18.85 -9.75
C GLY A 108 4.28 19.27 -11.03
N LYS A 109 4.61 18.65 -12.16
CA LYS A 109 4.10 18.95 -13.50
C LYS A 109 2.95 18.04 -13.94
N VAL A 110 2.43 17.20 -13.06
CA VAL A 110 1.39 16.22 -13.42
C VAL A 110 0.05 16.90 -13.73
N ARG A 111 -0.68 16.34 -14.69
CA ARG A 111 -2.08 16.69 -14.93
C ARG A 111 -2.93 16.18 -13.76
N ARG A 112 -4.05 16.88 -13.47
CA ARG A 112 -4.89 16.64 -12.28
C ARG A 112 -6.39 16.54 -12.59
N ASP A 113 -6.75 16.64 -13.87
CA ASP A 113 -8.15 16.58 -14.32
C ASP A 113 -8.75 15.17 -14.23
N LYS A 114 -7.90 14.14 -14.34
CA LYS A 114 -8.25 12.73 -14.15
C LYS A 114 -7.18 12.03 -13.34
N VAL A 115 -7.58 11.23 -12.36
CA VAL A 115 -6.64 10.54 -11.47
C VAL A 115 -5.70 9.61 -12.23
N HIS A 116 -6.23 8.92 -13.25
CA HIS A 116 -5.41 8.05 -14.09
C HIS A 116 -4.31 8.80 -14.87
N ASP A 117 -4.60 10.03 -15.32
CA ASP A 117 -3.60 10.87 -15.99
C ASP A 117 -2.55 11.35 -14.99
N THR A 118 -2.97 11.75 -13.77
CA THR A 118 -2.06 12.09 -12.67
C THR A 118 -1.10 10.93 -12.39
N TYR A 119 -1.63 9.73 -12.14
CA TYR A 119 -0.84 8.51 -11.88
C TYR A 119 0.20 8.26 -12.96
N ARG A 120 -0.21 8.34 -14.23
CA ARG A 120 0.69 8.11 -15.36
C ARG A 120 1.82 9.14 -15.40
N ASP A 121 1.49 10.41 -15.15
CA ASP A 121 2.46 11.50 -15.21
C ASP A 121 3.44 11.45 -14.04
N VAL A 122 3.01 10.97 -12.85
CA VAL A 122 3.90 10.71 -11.72
C VAL A 122 5.07 9.79 -12.12
N PHE A 123 4.81 8.72 -12.87
CA PHE A 123 5.88 7.80 -13.30
C PHE A 123 6.61 8.26 -14.55
N ARG A 124 5.92 8.91 -15.49
CA ARG A 124 6.48 9.19 -16.83
C ARG A 124 7.03 10.59 -17.00
N ILE A 125 6.48 11.58 -16.29
CA ILE A 125 6.87 12.99 -16.40
C ILE A 125 7.74 13.39 -15.21
N GLU A 126 7.33 13.03 -14.00
CA GLU A 126 8.14 13.25 -12.79
C GLU A 126 9.21 12.16 -12.61
N GLY A 127 9.14 11.09 -13.40
CA GLY A 127 10.15 10.03 -13.41
C GLY A 127 10.21 9.23 -12.11
N LEU A 128 9.18 9.26 -11.26
CA LEU A 128 9.23 8.53 -9.99
C LEU A 128 9.36 7.01 -10.23
N MET A 129 9.93 6.30 -9.25
CA MET A 129 10.27 4.87 -9.34
C MET A 129 11.35 4.57 -10.40
N THR A 130 10.96 4.04 -11.58
CA THR A 130 11.93 3.53 -12.56
C THR A 130 12.84 4.64 -13.10
N GLY A 131 12.32 5.84 -13.33
CA GLY A 131 13.14 6.98 -13.78
C GLY A 131 14.17 7.37 -12.72
N GLN A 132 13.75 7.56 -11.47
CA GLN A 132 14.61 7.83 -10.32
C GLN A 132 15.70 6.76 -10.14
N PHE A 133 15.37 5.49 -10.34
CA PHE A 133 16.33 4.40 -10.27
C PHE A 133 17.39 4.50 -11.39
N ILE A 134 16.97 4.77 -12.62
CA ILE A 134 17.89 4.96 -13.76
C ILE A 134 18.79 6.18 -13.54
N ASP A 135 18.23 7.30 -13.09
CA ASP A 135 18.97 8.53 -12.82
C ASP A 135 19.99 8.31 -11.69
N ALA A 136 19.60 7.61 -10.62
CA ALA A 136 20.48 7.25 -9.53
C ALA A 136 21.68 6.41 -10.01
N ILE A 137 21.46 5.43 -10.89
CA ILE A 137 22.54 4.65 -11.52
C ILE A 137 23.45 5.56 -12.36
N ALA A 138 22.86 6.38 -13.24
CA ALA A 138 23.60 7.25 -14.14
C ALA A 138 24.47 8.28 -13.39
N GLU A 139 23.98 8.77 -12.25
CA GLU A 139 24.65 9.76 -11.42
C GLU A 139 25.54 9.17 -10.33
N GLY A 140 25.54 7.84 -10.15
CA GLY A 140 26.27 7.16 -9.08
C GLY A 140 25.76 7.52 -7.68
N LYS A 141 24.46 7.71 -7.53
CA LYS A 141 23.78 8.04 -6.27
C LYS A 141 22.98 6.84 -5.73
N GLN A 142 22.75 6.82 -4.43
CA GLN A 142 21.82 5.87 -3.81
C GLN A 142 20.38 6.32 -4.11
N ALA A 143 19.58 5.42 -4.69
CA ALA A 143 18.14 5.60 -4.83
C ALA A 143 17.42 5.31 -3.50
N PHE A 144 16.25 5.90 -3.30
CA PHE A 144 15.34 5.51 -2.22
C PHE A 144 13.89 5.49 -2.73
N PRO A 145 13.07 4.47 -2.40
CA PRO A 145 13.42 3.26 -1.65
C PRO A 145 14.50 2.41 -2.35
N ASP A 146 15.29 1.67 -1.58
CA ASP A 146 16.37 0.83 -2.09
C ASP A 146 16.09 -0.67 -1.94
N PHE A 147 17.08 -1.52 -2.26
CA PHE A 147 16.92 -2.97 -2.14
C PHE A 147 16.79 -3.46 -0.69
N GLN A 148 17.29 -2.71 0.30
CA GLN A 148 17.11 -3.06 1.71
C GLN A 148 15.66 -2.84 2.14
N GLU A 149 15.06 -1.72 1.73
CA GLU A 149 13.63 -1.47 1.90
C GLU A 149 12.80 -2.57 1.24
N GLY A 150 13.11 -2.92 -0.02
CA GLY A 150 12.42 -4.01 -0.73
C GLY A 150 12.53 -5.37 -0.03
N ALA A 151 13.73 -5.71 0.46
CA ALA A 151 13.95 -6.95 1.20
C ALA A 151 13.17 -6.99 2.53
N MET A 152 13.05 -5.84 3.22
CA MET A 152 12.26 -5.75 4.45
C MET A 152 10.76 -5.94 4.17
N ILE A 153 10.24 -5.36 3.09
CA ILE A 153 8.85 -5.60 2.66
C ILE A 153 8.62 -7.08 2.36
N GLN A 154 9.55 -7.75 1.67
CA GLN A 154 9.42 -9.20 1.42
C GLN A 154 9.35 -9.99 2.74
N ARG A 155 10.20 -9.67 3.72
CA ARG A 155 10.15 -10.32 5.05
C ARG A 155 8.83 -10.07 5.78
N ILE A 156 8.22 -8.90 5.63
CA ILE A 156 6.91 -8.59 6.21
C ILE A 156 5.83 -9.47 5.57
N LEU A 157 5.87 -9.66 4.24
CA LEU A 157 4.93 -10.54 3.54
C LEU A 157 5.12 -12.01 3.95
N ASP A 158 6.35 -12.48 4.05
CA ASP A 158 6.65 -13.85 4.49
C ASP A 158 6.22 -14.06 5.95
N ALA A 159 6.40 -13.06 6.82
CA ALA A 159 5.90 -13.08 8.19
C ALA A 159 4.36 -13.10 8.25
N ALA A 160 3.67 -12.43 7.33
CA ALA A 160 2.21 -12.50 7.23
C ALA A 160 1.75 -13.91 6.85
N LEU A 161 2.38 -14.52 5.84
CA LEU A 161 2.08 -15.91 5.44
C LEU A 161 2.31 -16.89 6.59
N LEU A 162 3.44 -16.77 7.30
CA LEU A 162 3.75 -17.62 8.46
C LEU A 162 2.77 -17.38 9.61
N SER A 163 2.37 -16.12 9.83
CA SER A 163 1.42 -15.75 10.87
C SER A 163 0.05 -16.37 10.66
N ASP A 164 -0.45 -16.35 9.43
CA ASP A 164 -1.71 -16.98 9.06
C ASP A 164 -1.66 -18.50 9.30
N LEU A 165 -0.58 -19.14 8.84
CA LEU A 165 -0.36 -20.59 8.98
C LEU A 165 -0.27 -21.05 10.45
N GLU A 166 0.45 -20.31 11.29
CA GLU A 166 0.71 -20.68 12.69
C GLU A 166 -0.26 -20.04 13.68
N HIS A 167 -1.18 -19.20 13.22
CA HIS A 167 -2.17 -18.49 14.02
C HIS A 167 -1.59 -17.66 15.19
N ARG A 168 -0.39 -17.10 15.00
CA ARG A 168 0.32 -16.27 15.99
C ARG A 168 0.91 -15.02 15.34
N SER A 169 1.29 -14.04 16.17
CA SER A 169 2.10 -12.93 15.69
C SER A 169 3.53 -13.39 15.38
N VAL A 170 4.11 -12.86 14.31
CA VAL A 170 5.46 -13.20 13.80
C VAL A 170 6.26 -11.92 13.63
N SER A 171 7.50 -11.89 14.11
CA SER A 171 8.42 -10.80 13.80
C SER A 171 9.00 -10.97 12.39
N PRO A 172 9.12 -9.91 11.57
CA PRO A 172 9.84 -9.98 10.30
C PRO A 172 11.30 -10.47 10.44
N MET A 173 11.87 -10.38 11.64
CA MET A 173 13.22 -10.88 11.94
C MET A 173 13.31 -12.39 12.18
N GLU A 174 12.18 -13.09 12.32
CA GLU A 174 12.13 -14.55 12.30
C GLU A 174 12.33 -15.11 10.88
N ILE A 175 12.07 -14.30 9.85
CA ILE A 175 12.22 -14.69 8.45
C ILE A 175 13.69 -14.61 8.05
N LEU A 176 14.34 -15.77 7.98
CA LEU A 176 15.71 -15.91 7.50
C LEU A 176 15.74 -15.76 5.97
N SER A 177 16.63 -14.90 5.48
CA SER A 177 16.97 -14.75 4.06
C SER A 177 17.96 -15.81 3.60
#